data_AF-A0A0G3BRB6-F1
#
_entry.id   AF-A0A0G3BRB6-F1
#
_cell.length_a   1.000
_cell.length_b   1.000
_cell.length_c   1.000
_cell.angle_alpha   90.00
_cell.angle_beta   90.00
_cell.angle_gamma   90.00
#
_symmetry.space_group_name_H-M   'P 1'
#
loop_
_entity.id
_entity.type
_entity.pdbx_description
1 polymer ?
#
loop_
_entity_poly.entity_id
_entity_poly.type
_entity_poly.pdbx_seq_one_letter_code
_entity_poly.pdbx_strand_id
1 'polypeptide(L)' 'MRSALYMLAIVGMQHNQAVKAFGDRLRSHGMAPKAVVGACMHKLVLLIFGVVRSRRAFDASLAMPKLDF' A
#
# COMPACT_ATOMS: atom_id res chain seq x y z
N MET A 1 -10.78 2.37 -15.30
CA MET A 1 -9.61 1.75 -14.61
C MET A 1 -9.19 2.47 -13.31
N ARG A 2 -9.39 3.80 -13.14
CA ARG A 2 -9.03 4.51 -11.88
C ARG A 2 -9.92 4.19 -10.66
N SER A 3 -11.22 3.98 -10.86
CA SER A 3 -12.16 3.74 -9.74
C SER A 3 -11.92 2.42 -9.02
N ALA A 4 -11.61 1.34 -9.75
CA ALA A 4 -11.34 0.04 -9.15
C ALA A 4 -10.09 0.07 -8.25
N LEU A 5 -9.03 0.72 -8.72
CA LEU A 5 -7.79 0.91 -7.96
C LEU A 5 -7.99 1.82 -6.73
N TYR A 6 -8.88 2.81 -6.83
CA TYR A 6 -9.24 3.67 -5.70
C TYR A 6 -9.91 2.89 -4.58
N MET A 7 -10.90 2.05 -4.91
CA MET A 7 -11.56 1.16 -3.96
C MET A 7 -10.54 0.18 -3.34
N LEU A 8 -9.66 -0.39 -4.16
CA LEU A 8 -8.60 -1.30 -3.72
C LEU A 8 -7.63 -0.63 -2.74
N ALA A 9 -7.27 0.64 -2.96
CA ALA A 9 -6.44 1.39 -2.04
C ALA A 9 -7.12 1.68 -0.71
N ILE A 10 -8.42 2.01 -0.73
CA ILE A 10 -9.19 2.23 0.50
C ILE A 10 -9.30 0.94 1.31
N VAL A 11 -9.69 -0.16 0.68
CA VAL A 11 -9.79 -1.48 1.31
C VAL A 11 -8.42 -1.95 1.80
N GLY A 12 -7.38 -1.73 1.01
CA GLY A 12 -5.99 -2.05 1.37
C GLY A 12 -5.51 -1.29 2.60
N MET A 13 -5.85 0.00 2.75
CA MET A 13 -5.53 0.78 3.95
C MET A 13 -6.30 0.31 5.20
N GLN A 14 -7.46 -0.33 5.05
CA GLN A 14 -8.25 -0.81 6.18
C GLN A 14 -7.81 -2.21 6.65
N HIS A 15 -7.57 -3.13 5.71
CA HIS A 15 -7.29 -4.53 6.03
C HIS A 15 -5.79 -4.87 6.06
N ASN A 16 -4.95 -4.10 5.37
CA ASN A 16 -3.51 -4.36 5.31
C ASN A 16 -2.74 -3.37 6.17
N GLN A 17 -2.22 -3.86 7.30
CA GLN A 17 -1.45 -3.09 8.27
C GLN A 17 -0.24 -2.38 7.62
N ALA A 18 0.35 -2.99 6.57
CA ALA A 18 1.47 -2.40 5.84
C ALA A 18 1.08 -1.16 5.05
N VAL A 19 -0.05 -1.21 4.36
CA VAL A 19 -0.55 -0.10 3.54
C VAL A 19 -1.07 1.02 4.44
N LYS A 20 -1.69 0.66 5.58
CA LYS A 20 -2.09 1.61 6.61
C LYS A 20 -0.90 2.39 7.15
N ALA A 21 0.14 1.70 7.62
CA ALA A 21 1.35 2.34 8.14
C ALA A 21 2.05 3.24 7.10
N PHE A 22 2.09 2.80 5.83
CA PHE A 22 2.60 3.62 4.74
C PHE A 22 1.74 4.89 4.52
N GLY A 23 0.42 4.75 4.49
CA GLY A 23 -0.51 5.86 4.35
C GLY A 23 -0.43 6.85 5.51
N ASP A 24 -0.37 6.36 6.74
CA ASP A 24 -0.24 7.18 7.96
C ASP A 24 1.09 7.96 7.97
N ARG A 25 2.20 7.35 7.52
CA ARG A 25 3.47 8.05 7.35
C ARG A 25 3.39 9.16 6.30
N LEU A 26 2.80 8.90 5.14
CA LEU A 26 2.66 9.94 4.10
C LEU A 26 1.74 11.07 4.59
N ARG A 27 0.72 10.73 5.38
CA ARG A 27 -0.16 11.71 6.02
C ARG A 27 0.58 12.53 7.09
N SER A 28 1.45 11.92 7.88
CA SER A 28 2.27 12.64 8.87
C SER A 28 3.30 13.56 8.22
N HIS A 29 3.76 13.24 7.01
CA HIS A 29 4.57 14.13 6.18
C HIS A 29 3.79 15.31 5.56
N GLY A 30 2.49 15.44 5.84
CA GLY A 30 1.67 16.56 5.36
C GLY A 30 1.21 16.43 3.91
N MET A 31 1.28 15.24 3.30
CA MET A 31 0.80 15.04 1.94
C MET A 31 -0.72 15.14 1.86
N ALA A 32 -1.22 15.70 0.74
CA ALA A 32 -2.65 15.80 0.49
C ALA A 32 -3.32 14.40 0.50
N PRO A 33 -4.52 14.23 1.08
CA PRO A 33 -5.17 12.92 1.23
C PRO A 33 -5.29 12.14 -0.09
N LYS A 34 -5.60 12.81 -1.21
CA LYS A 34 -5.66 12.17 -2.53
C LYS A 34 -4.30 11.68 -3.02
N ALA A 35 -3.22 12.37 -2.69
CA ALA A 35 -1.86 11.96 -3.04
C ALA A 35 -1.44 10.72 -2.22
N VAL A 36 -1.82 10.66 -0.94
CA VAL A 36 -1.62 9.47 -0.09
C VAL A 36 -2.30 8.24 -0.69
N VAL A 37 -3.58 8.38 -1.10
CA VAL A 37 -4.31 7.29 -1.74
C VAL A 37 -3.63 6.86 -3.06
N GLY A 38 -3.18 7.81 -3.87
CA GLY A 38 -2.45 7.50 -5.12
C GLY A 38 -1.14 6.74 -4.88
N ALA A 39 -0.36 7.13 -3.87
CA ALA A 39 0.85 6.41 -3.48
C ALA A 39 0.53 5.00 -2.95
N CYS A 40 -0.54 4.86 -2.16
CA CYS A 40 -1.01 3.56 -1.67
C CYS A 40 -1.48 2.65 -2.82
N MET A 41 -2.18 3.19 -3.82
CA MET A 41 -2.55 2.44 -5.04
C MET A 41 -1.31 1.87 -5.72
N HIS A 42 -0.29 2.69 -5.94
CA HIS A 42 0.94 2.26 -6.60
C HIS A 42 1.64 1.16 -5.81
N LYS A 43 1.76 1.33 -4.49
CA LYS A 43 2.36 0.33 -3.60
C LYS A 43 1.59 -1.00 -3.61
N LEU A 44 0.26 -0.96 -3.60
CA LEU A 44 -0.59 -2.14 -3.67
C LEU A 44 -0.44 -2.94 -4.97
N VAL A 45 -0.38 -2.25 -6.12
CA VAL A 45 -0.18 -2.92 -7.41
C VAL A 45 1.16 -3.66 -7.42
N LEU A 46 2.22 -3.04 -6.89
CA LEU A 46 3.54 -3.68 -6.77
C LEU A 46 3.51 -4.91 -5.85
N LEU A 47 2.76 -4.86 -4.74
CA LEU A 47 2.59 -6.00 -3.83
C LEU A 47 1.85 -7.16 -4.50
N ILE A 48 0.73 -6.87 -5.17
CA ILE A 48 -0.04 -7.87 -5.91
C ILE A 48 0.84 -8.50 -6.99
N PHE A 49 1.55 -7.68 -7.76
CA PHE A 49 2.48 -8.17 -8.77
C PHE A 49 3.60 -9.02 -8.18
N GLY A 50 4.16 -8.63 -7.04
CA GLY A 50 5.19 -9.40 -6.34
C GLY A 50 4.72 -10.78 -5.90
N VAL A 51 3.50 -10.88 -5.35
CA VAL A 51 2.87 -12.15 -4.96
C VAL A 51 2.62 -13.05 -6.17
N VAL A 52 2.00 -12.50 -7.21
CA VAL A 52 1.66 -13.24 -8.44
C VAL A 52 2.92 -13.75 -9.13
N ARG A 53 3.95 -12.90 -9.26
CA ARG A 53 5.21 -13.25 -9.92
C ARG A 53 6.04 -14.24 -9.11
N SER A 54 6.10 -14.09 -7.79
CA SER A 54 6.93 -14.95 -6.93
C SER A 54 6.25 -16.28 -6.60
N ARG A 55 4.94 -16.42 -6.85
CA ARG A 55 4.10 -17.57 -6.43
C ARG A 55 4.22 -17.91 -4.94
N ARG A 56 4.64 -16.94 -4.12
CA ARG A 56 4.72 -17.04 -2.66
C ARG A 56 3.56 -16.26 -2.06
N ALA A 57 3.00 -16.78 -0.97
CA ALA A 57 1.96 -16.08 -0.23
C ALA A 57 2.44 -14.69 0.20
N PHE A 58 1.49 -13.76 0.36
CA PHE A 58 1.80 -12.41 0.82
C PHE A 58 2.53 -12.46 2.17
N ASP A 59 3.74 -11.88 2.20
CA ASP A 59 4.55 -11.77 3.40
C ASP A 59 4.67 -10.30 3.80
N ALA A 60 4.10 -9.95 4.96
CA ALA A 60 4.07 -8.59 5.46
C ALA A 60 5.48 -8.06 5.78
N SER A 61 6.43 -8.92 6.16
CA SER A 61 7.81 -8.54 6.44
C SER A 61 8.59 -8.18 5.17
N LEU A 62 8.19 -8.71 4.02
CA LEU A 62 8.77 -8.36 2.71
C LEU A 62 8.08 -7.12 2.11
N ALA A 63 6.78 -6.95 2.40
CA ALA A 63 5.99 -5.81 1.96
C ALA A 63 6.38 -4.50 2.67
N MET A 64 6.82 -4.61 3.93
CA MET A 64 7.44 -3.56 4.73
C MET A 64 8.91 -3.93 4.97
N PRO A 65 9.85 -3.62 4.06
CA PRO A 65 11.24 -3.56 4.47
C PRO A 65 11.30 -2.56 5.63
N LYS A 66 11.86 -2.99 6.76
CA LYS A 66 11.84 -2.31 8.06
C LYS A 66 11.67 -0.81 7.90
N LEU A 67 10.65 -0.26 8.55
CA LEU A 67 10.57 1.15 8.89
C LEU A 67 11.70 1.46 9.89
N ASP A 68 12.94 1.32 9.44
CA ASP A 68 14.10 1.88 10.10
C ASP A 68 14.00 3.39 9.94
N PHE A 69 14.01 4.05 11.09
CA PHE A 69 13.99 5.49 11.25
C PHE A 69 15.27 6.11 10.69
#